data_AF-A0A535CYY3-F1
#
_entry.id   AF-A0A535CYY3-F1
#
_cell.length_a   1.000
_cell.length_b   1.000
_cell.length_c   1.000
_cell.angle_alpha   90.00
_cell.angle_beta   90.00
_cell.angle_gamma   90.00
#
_symmetry.space_group_name_H-M   'P 1'
#
loop_
_entity.id
_entity.type
_entity.pdbx_description
1 polymer ?
#
loop_
_entity_poly.entity_id
_entity_poly.type
_entity_poly.pdbx_seq_one_letter_code
_entity_poly.pdbx_strand_id
1 'polypeptide(L)' 'MKVVVCVKQIPDPNTTGQLDPGTHRLKRDGVEAVLDPGDEFGVEAGLQLVEKHGGEVTVV' A
#
# COMPACT_ATOMS: atom_id res chain seq x y z
N MET A 1 -5.88 -6.80 -21.62
CA MET A 1 -6.67 -6.53 -20.40
C MET A 1 -6.20 -5.22 -19.77
N LYS A 2 -7.05 -4.50 -19.02
CA LYS A 2 -6.64 -3.35 -18.20
C LYS A 2 -7.00 -3.64 -16.76
N VAL A 3 -6.01 -3.74 -15.89
CA VAL A 3 -6.19 -3.99 -14.46
C VAL A 3 -5.79 -2.74 -13.71
N VAL A 4 -6.64 -2.29 -12.79
CA VAL A 4 -6.33 -1.20 -11.87
C VAL A 4 -6.22 -1.79 -10.47
N VAL A 5 -5.09 -1.54 -9.82
CA VAL A 5 -4.86 -1.92 -8.43
C VAL A 5 -4.77 -0.65 -7.61
N CYS A 6 -5.72 -0.45 -6.70
CA CYS A 6 -5.63 0.62 -5.73
C CYS A 6 -4.61 0.21 -4.67
N VAL A 7 -3.65 1.08 -4.42
CA VAL A 7 -2.64 0.88 -3.38
C VAL A 7 -2.61 2.06 -2.44
N LYS A 8 -2.00 1.86 -1.28
CA LYS A 8 -1.89 2.88 -0.28
C LYS A 8 -0.49 2.91 0.30
N GLN A 9 0.07 4.11 0.32
CA GLN A 9 1.23 4.38 1.15
C GLN A 9 0.78 4.58 2.61
N ILE A 10 1.40 3.85 3.52
CA ILE A 10 1.14 3.90 4.96
C ILE A 10 2.44 4.07 5.75
N PRO A 11 2.41 4.57 7.00
CA PRO A 11 3.56 4.43 7.90
C PRO A 11 3.88 2.94 8.14
N ASP A 12 5.15 2.58 8.24
CA ASP A 12 5.59 1.20 8.48
C ASP A 12 4.88 0.60 9.70
N PRO A 13 4.05 -0.44 9.52
CA PRO A 13 3.31 -1.06 10.60
C PRO A 13 4.21 -1.81 11.60
N ASN A 14 5.47 -2.08 11.25
CA ASN A 14 6.44 -2.70 12.15
C ASN A 14 7.07 -1.69 13.13
N THR A 15 6.86 -0.39 12.92
CA THR A 15 7.30 0.65 13.84
C THR A 15 6.28 0.86 14.97
N THR A 16 6.76 1.04 16.21
CA THR A 16 5.89 1.32 17.36
C THR A 16 5.20 2.68 17.21
N GLY A 17 3.88 2.66 17.03
CA GLY A 17 3.06 3.86 16.93
C GLY A 17 2.98 4.67 18.23
N GLN A 18 2.94 6.00 18.10
CA GLN A 18 2.71 6.92 19.21
C GLN A 18 1.54 7.85 18.89
N LEU A 19 0.66 8.09 19.86
CA LEU A 19 -0.43 9.07 19.72
C LEU A 19 0.05 10.46 20.16
N ASP A 20 -0.40 11.46 19.44
CA ASP A 20 -0.33 12.84 19.91
C ASP A 20 -1.35 13.07 21.04
N PRO A 21 -0.93 13.52 22.23
CA PRO A 21 -1.82 13.61 23.39
C PRO A 21 -2.85 14.74 23.31
N GLY A 22 -2.66 15.73 22.43
CA GLY A 22 -3.61 16.85 22.26
C GLY A 22 -4.65 16.59 21.17
N THR A 23 -4.24 15.96 20.07
CA THR A 23 -5.09 15.70 18.90
C THR A 23 -5.60 14.27 18.81
N HIS A 24 -5.04 13.35 19.60
CA HIS A 24 -5.31 11.92 19.56
C HIS A 24 -5.08 11.26 18.19
N ARG A 25 -4.26 11.88 17.33
CA ARG A 25 -3.85 11.31 16.04
C ARG A 25 -2.58 10.49 16.19
N LEU A 26 -2.38 9.51 15.31
CA LEU A 26 -1.10 8.82 15.20
C LEU A 26 -0.03 9.79 14.69
N LYS A 27 1.09 9.91 15.43
CA LYS A 27 2.27 10.62 14.96
C LYS A 27 2.89 9.86 13.80
N ARG A 28 3.21 10.58 12.72
CA ARG A 28 3.81 10.01 11.50
C ARG A 28 5.20 10.57 11.20
N ASP A 29 5.67 11.54 12.01
CA ASP A 29 6.98 12.16 11.82
C ASP A 29 8.10 11.16 12.13
N GLY A 30 9.06 11.05 11.23
CA GLY A 30 10.21 10.15 11.38
C GLY A 30 9.88 8.65 11.23
N VAL A 31 8.66 8.30 10.82
CA VAL A 31 8.27 6.93 10.48
C VAL A 31 8.39 6.74 8.98
N GLU A 32 9.02 5.65 8.55
CA GLU A 32 9.13 5.31 7.14
C GLU A 32 7.76 5.08 6.51
N ALA A 33 7.57 5.56 5.28
CA ALA A 33 6.35 5.37 4.53
C ALA A 33 6.54 4.22 3.54
N VAL A 34 5.77 3.15 3.73
CA VAL A 34 5.84 1.90 2.97
C VAL A 34 4.55 1.66 2.18
N LEU A 35 4.61 0.76 1.20
CA LEU A 35 3.40 0.19 0.59
C LEU A 35 2.66 -0.62 1.66
N ASP A 36 1.34 -0.51 1.72
CA ASP A 36 0.55 -1.39 2.59
C ASP A 36 0.80 -2.86 2.19
N PRO A 37 1.28 -3.72 3.11
CA PRO A 37 1.58 -5.12 2.78
C PRO A 37 0.37 -5.90 2.26
N GLY A 38 -0.85 -5.47 2.58
CA GLY A 38 -2.07 -6.05 2.01
C GLY A 38 -2.23 -5.73 0.53
N ASP A 39 -1.79 -4.55 0.10
CA ASP A 39 -1.91 -4.09 -1.29
C ASP A 39 -0.87 -4.77 -2.20
N GLU A 40 0.25 -5.26 -1.65
CA GLU A 40 1.24 -6.08 -2.38
C GLU A 40 0.58 -7.31 -3.04
N PHE A 41 -0.37 -7.96 -2.34
CA PHE A 41 -1.12 -9.09 -2.90
C PHE A 41 -2.01 -8.67 -4.06
N GLY A 42 -2.58 -7.46 -4.01
CA GLY A 42 -3.37 -6.90 -5.10
C GLY A 42 -2.52 -6.63 -6.34
N VAL A 43 -1.31 -6.11 -6.14
CA VAL A 43 -0.33 -5.89 -7.23
C VAL A 43 0.06 -7.22 -7.86
N GLU A 44 0.42 -8.22 -7.05
CA GLU A 44 0.80 -9.55 -7.54
C GLU A 44 -0.34 -10.23 -8.31
N ALA A 45 -1.56 -10.20 -7.79
CA ALA A 45 -2.72 -10.75 -8.49
C ALA A 45 -2.97 -10.04 -9.84
N GLY A 46 -2.78 -8.71 -9.88
CA GLY A 46 -2.84 -7.94 -11.09
C GLY A 46 -1.81 -8.39 -12.13
N LEU A 47 -0.55 -8.55 -11.70
CA LEU A 47 0.56 -9.02 -12.55
C LEU A 47 0.30 -10.42 -13.12
N GLN A 48 -0.14 -11.37 -12.29
CA GLN A 48 -0.47 -12.72 -12.74
C GLN A 48 -1.57 -12.74 -13.81
N LEU A 49 -2.57 -11.86 -13.69
CA LEU A 49 -3.64 -11.74 -14.69
C LEU A 49 -3.13 -11.23 -16.04
N VAL A 50 -2.30 -10.18 -16.05
CA VAL A 50 -1.74 -9.67 -17.32
C VAL A 50 -0.68 -10.58 -17.92
N GLU A 51 0.08 -11.33 -17.12
CA GLU A 51 0.98 -12.36 -17.63
C GLU A 51 0.21 -13.45 -18.41
N LYS A 52 -0.90 -13.93 -17.83
CA LYS A 52 -1.72 -14.99 -18.44
C LYS A 52 -2.57 -14.51 -19.62
N HIS A 53 -3.07 -13.28 -19.58
CA HIS A 53 -4.10 -12.81 -20.50
C HIS A 53 -3.67 -11.64 -21.40
N GLY A 54 -2.43 -11.14 -21.22
CA GLY A 54 -1.91 -9.96 -21.91
C GLY A 54 -2.57 -8.66 -21.45
N GLY A 55 -1.81 -7.56 -21.42
CA GLY A 55 -2.32 -6.23 -21.09
C GLY A 55 -1.39 -5.45 -20.18
N GLU A 56 -1.97 -4.54 -19.40
CA GLU A 56 -1.26 -3.64 -18.49
C GLU A 56 -1.93 -3.59 -17.11
N VAL A 57 -1.10 -3.41 -16.07
CA VAL A 57 -1.52 -3.08 -14.71
C VAL A 57 -1.21 -1.61 -14.47
N THR A 58 -2.19 -0.86 -13.99
CA THR A 58 -2.01 0.51 -13.50
C THR A 58 -2.23 0.53 -11.99
N VAL A 59 -1.32 1.17 -11.28
CA VAL A 59 -1.38 1.33 -9.82
C VAL A 59 -1.85 2.75 -9.50
N VAL A 60 -2.77 2.90 -8.54
CA VAL A 60 -3.38 4.19 -8.16
C VAL A 60 -3.40 4.36 -6.65
#